data_AF-A0A939UQ91-F1
#
_entry.id   AF-A0A939UQ91-F1
#
_cell.length_a   1.000
_cell.length_b   1.000
_cell.length_c   1.000
_cell.angle_alpha   90.00
_cell.angle_beta   90.00
_cell.angle_gamma   90.00
#
_symmetry.space_group_name_H-M   'P 1'
#
loop_
_entity.id
_entity.type
_entity.pdbx_description
1 polymer ?
#
loop_
_entity_poly.entity_id
_entity_poly.type
_entity_poly.pdbx_seq_one_letter_code
_entity_poly.pdbx_strand_id
1 'polypeptide(L)'
;MKTTALLILILLTAAAAAAGQEAGPSAAVYLGVADYGAPGTVRANIHLFRYRFLIDGRETLLRIWPGERQPGGGYAYPIQNQLKEGYPYLIHVRNGLVVSAEERPVKEAPLPPRRGVPGRRTLGNFLRTASDPAGTALYVYGGGWDWQDEGASVQARTIGVSPDWVRFFNEKDEYYTYKERDGDKSKADPRTSYYPYGGYNEYFYAGLDCSGFLGWTLYNVFETGSGKPGFVGSSTGFAKRLAEAGLGAWTRDVKAPSSGNGFVMKPGDIMSIRGHVWISLGTCADKSVVILHSSPSRSRKGQPGGGVQIAAIGRSRDCEACRLADKYVSRYHPEWYRRYPVMLASPASYFAPGSPEAGRFTWDLSGRPGGLTDPDGVARMAPAEVLEFIYKEN
;
A
#
# COMPACT_ATOMS: atom_id res chain seq x y z
N MET A 1 12.70 20.69 71.02
CA MET A 1 11.65 19.65 71.01
C MET A 1 11.30 19.34 69.57
N LYS A 2 11.47 18.07 69.21
CA LYS A 2 11.27 17.50 67.86
C LYS A 2 9.81 17.03 67.74
N THR A 3 9.19 17.24 66.58
CA THR A 3 8.03 16.45 66.08
C THR A 3 7.90 16.73 64.58
N THR A 4 8.47 15.92 63.68
CA THR A 4 8.08 14.57 63.20
C THR A 4 7.05 14.64 62.06
N ALA A 5 7.53 14.28 60.87
CA ALA A 5 6.78 14.03 59.65
C ALA A 5 5.86 12.81 59.78
N LEU A 6 4.65 12.91 59.22
CA LEU A 6 3.73 11.78 59.12
C LEU A 6 3.82 11.19 57.70
N LEU A 7 4.52 10.07 57.60
CA LEU A 7 4.57 9.18 56.44
C LEU A 7 3.30 8.31 56.49
N ILE A 8 2.37 8.50 55.55
CA ILE A 8 1.19 7.62 55.44
C ILE A 8 1.59 6.40 54.60
N LEU A 9 1.83 5.30 55.30
CA LEU A 9 2.06 3.96 54.76
C LEU A 9 0.69 3.31 54.51
N ILE A 10 0.24 3.26 53.25
CA ILE A 10 -0.93 2.47 52.87
C ILE A 10 -0.47 1.02 52.67
N LEU A 11 -0.72 0.18 53.68
CA LEU A 11 -0.68 -1.27 53.56
C LEU A 11 -1.87 -1.73 52.68
N LEU A 12 -1.57 -2.19 51.47
CA LEU A 12 -2.51 -3.03 50.70
C LEU A 12 -2.29 -4.48 51.10
N THR A 13 -3.22 -5.00 51.90
CA THR A 13 -3.37 -6.41 52.22
C THR A 13 -3.69 -7.20 50.96
N ALA A 14 -2.85 -8.17 50.63
CA ALA A 14 -3.15 -9.22 49.67
C ALA A 14 -4.07 -10.28 50.32
N ALA A 15 -5.21 -10.54 49.69
CA ALA A 15 -6.01 -11.75 49.88
C ALA A 15 -6.58 -12.20 48.53
N ALA A 16 -6.61 -13.50 48.32
CA ALA A 16 -6.62 -14.15 47.01
C ALA A 16 -8.01 -14.50 46.45
N ALA A 17 -8.07 -14.45 45.10
CA ALA A 17 -8.74 -15.32 44.14
C ALA A 17 -10.28 -15.27 43.89
N ALA A 18 -10.56 -15.02 42.60
CA ALA A 18 -11.59 -15.62 41.74
C ALA A 18 -13.04 -15.07 41.75
N ALA A 19 -13.24 -13.96 41.02
CA ALA A 19 -14.33 -13.77 40.07
C ALA A 19 -13.85 -12.77 39.00
N GLY A 20 -14.07 -13.07 37.71
CA GLY A 20 -13.54 -12.29 36.58
C GLY A 20 -13.95 -10.83 36.64
N GLN A 21 -13.02 -9.97 37.08
CA GLN A 21 -13.18 -8.53 37.01
C GLN A 21 -12.78 -8.10 35.60
N GLU A 22 -13.72 -7.54 34.83
CA GLU A 22 -13.38 -6.86 33.59
C GLU A 22 -12.40 -5.74 33.94
N ALA A 23 -11.12 -5.94 33.59
CA ALA A 23 -10.15 -4.86 33.67
C ALA A 23 -10.64 -3.74 32.74
N GLY A 24 -10.69 -2.52 33.26
CA GLY A 24 -10.98 -1.34 32.46
C GLY A 24 -9.99 -1.19 31.30
N PRO A 25 -10.24 -0.26 30.37
CA PRO A 25 -9.35 -0.05 29.24
C PRO A 25 -7.91 0.23 29.69
N SER A 26 -6.94 -0.38 29.01
CA SER A 26 -5.50 -0.20 29.25
C SER A 26 -4.88 0.56 28.09
N ALA A 27 -4.02 1.54 28.40
CA ALA A 27 -3.16 2.14 27.39
C ALA A 27 -2.08 1.12 26.99
N ALA A 28 -1.92 0.91 25.69
CA ALA A 28 -0.97 -0.06 25.15
C ALA A 28 -0.28 0.48 23.90
N VAL A 29 0.93 0.01 23.61
CA VAL A 29 1.55 0.14 22.28
C VAL A 29 1.60 -1.24 21.65
N TYR A 30 1.11 -1.38 20.42
CA TYR A 30 1.22 -2.64 19.69
C TYR A 30 2.66 -2.83 19.18
N LEU A 31 3.26 -3.99 19.45
CA LEU A 31 4.66 -4.32 19.13
C LEU A 31 4.79 -5.45 18.10
N GLY A 32 3.70 -5.86 17.46
CA GLY A 32 3.70 -6.89 16.43
C GLY A 32 3.29 -8.29 16.91
N VAL A 33 3.27 -9.23 15.97
CA VAL A 33 3.06 -10.66 16.22
C VAL A 33 4.25 -11.28 16.96
N ALA A 34 3.97 -12.06 18.02
CA ALA A 34 4.98 -12.83 18.71
C ALA A 34 5.56 -13.93 17.81
N ASP A 35 6.87 -14.14 17.88
CA ASP A 35 7.59 -15.12 17.05
C ASP A 35 7.40 -14.90 15.54
N TYR A 36 7.30 -13.64 15.11
CA TYR A 36 7.25 -13.28 13.69
C TYR A 36 8.38 -13.92 12.89
N GLY A 37 8.02 -14.65 11.83
CA GLY A 37 8.94 -15.38 10.96
C GLY A 37 9.43 -16.73 11.48
N ALA A 38 8.98 -17.18 12.65
CA ALA A 38 9.23 -18.56 13.09
C ALA A 38 8.40 -19.56 12.27
N PRO A 39 8.88 -20.82 12.09
CA PRO A 39 8.16 -21.84 11.32
C PRO A 39 6.74 -22.16 11.82
N GLY A 40 6.47 -21.92 13.11
CA GLY A 40 5.16 -22.11 13.73
C GLY A 40 4.21 -20.91 13.61
N THR A 41 4.67 -19.78 13.08
CA THR A 41 3.90 -18.53 12.99
C THR A 41 3.50 -18.29 11.53
N VAL A 42 2.46 -18.98 11.07
CA VAL A 42 2.05 -19.01 9.66
C VAL A 42 0.56 -18.76 9.47
N ARG A 43 0.13 -18.38 8.26
CA ARG A 43 -1.26 -18.07 7.93
C ARG A 43 -2.23 -19.21 8.32
N ALA A 44 -1.79 -20.47 8.20
CA ALA A 44 -2.60 -21.64 8.53
C ALA A 44 -3.07 -21.68 10.00
N ASN A 45 -2.33 -21.07 10.93
CA ASN A 45 -2.68 -21.02 12.36
C ASN A 45 -2.78 -19.58 12.89
N ILE A 46 -3.06 -18.62 12.01
CA ILE A 46 -3.11 -17.17 12.29
C ILE A 46 -4.08 -16.78 13.42
N HIS A 47 -5.15 -17.56 13.63
CA HIS A 47 -6.11 -17.38 14.73
C HIS A 47 -5.59 -17.81 16.12
N LEU A 48 -4.44 -18.49 16.16
CA LEU A 48 -3.77 -18.92 17.40
C LEU A 48 -2.61 -18.01 17.78
N PHE A 49 -2.30 -17.00 16.97
CA PHE A 49 -1.20 -16.09 17.23
C PHE A 49 -1.33 -15.40 18.58
N ARG A 50 -0.15 -15.10 19.13
CA ARG A 50 0.03 -14.20 20.25
C ARG A 50 0.62 -12.89 19.74
N TYR A 51 0.30 -11.82 20.44
CA TYR A 51 0.60 -10.46 20.04
C TYR A 51 1.27 -9.76 21.19
N ARG A 52 2.29 -8.97 20.86
CA ARG A 52 3.11 -8.25 21.81
C ARG A 52 2.51 -6.86 22.01
N PHE A 53 2.24 -6.50 23.27
CA PHE A 53 1.80 -5.16 23.66
C PHE A 53 2.71 -4.61 24.75
N LEU A 54 3.09 -3.35 24.67
CA LEU A 54 3.69 -2.63 25.79
C LEU A 54 2.57 -2.02 26.64
N ILE A 55 2.33 -2.54 27.85
CA ILE A 55 1.34 -2.04 28.80
C ILE A 55 2.09 -1.65 30.08
N ASP A 56 1.93 -0.41 30.54
CA ASP A 56 2.60 0.12 31.74
C ASP A 56 4.13 -0.12 31.74
N GLY A 57 4.75 0.03 30.56
CA GLY A 57 6.19 -0.16 30.36
C GLY A 57 6.66 -1.62 30.36
N ARG A 58 5.75 -2.60 30.38
CA ARG A 58 6.07 -4.04 30.32
C ARG A 58 5.49 -4.68 29.06
N GLU A 59 6.31 -5.49 28.40
CA GLU A 59 5.82 -6.31 27.30
C GLU A 59 4.90 -7.42 27.84
N THR A 60 3.71 -7.50 27.27
CA THR A 60 2.67 -8.47 27.61
C THR A 60 2.26 -9.20 26.34
N LEU A 61 2.19 -10.53 26.42
CA LEU A 61 1.69 -11.38 25.35
C LEU A 61 0.20 -11.64 25.53
N LEU A 62 -0.61 -11.21 24.56
CA LEU A 62 -2.05 -11.37 24.55
C LEU A 62 -2.52 -12.13 23.32
N ARG A 63 -3.72 -12.70 23.38
CA ARG A 63 -4.45 -13.12 22.18
C ARG A 63 -5.37 -11.99 21.76
N ILE A 64 -5.76 -11.95 20.49
CA ILE A 64 -6.75 -11.01 19.99
C ILE A 64 -7.97 -11.80 19.52
N TRP A 65 -9.16 -11.30 19.85
CA TRP A 65 -10.41 -11.87 19.34
C TRP A 65 -10.42 -11.80 17.81
N PRO A 66 -10.51 -12.94 17.11
CA PRO A 66 -10.36 -12.97 15.66
C PRO A 66 -11.58 -12.41 14.91
N GLY A 67 -12.66 -12.05 15.61
CA GLY A 67 -13.90 -11.63 14.99
C GLY A 67 -14.87 -12.78 14.74
N GLU A 68 -15.92 -12.50 13.98
CA GLU A 68 -16.90 -13.50 13.55
C GLU A 68 -16.33 -14.39 12.44
N ARG A 69 -16.77 -15.64 12.43
CA ARG A 69 -16.41 -16.62 11.40
C ARG A 69 -17.08 -16.25 10.08
N GLN A 70 -16.33 -16.23 8.99
CA GLN A 70 -16.85 -15.88 7.67
C GLN A 70 -17.50 -17.10 6.97
N PRO A 71 -18.47 -16.89 6.06
CA PRO A 71 -19.15 -17.97 5.33
C PRO A 71 -18.22 -18.91 4.56
N GLY A 72 -17.05 -18.43 4.12
CA GLY A 72 -16.03 -19.21 3.41
C GLY A 72 -15.03 -19.93 4.32
N GLY A 73 -15.22 -19.90 5.64
CA GLY A 73 -14.20 -20.26 6.62
C GLY A 73 -13.31 -19.06 6.99
N GLY A 74 -12.45 -19.24 8.01
CA GLY A 74 -11.64 -18.14 8.55
C GLY A 74 -12.44 -17.14 9.40
N TYR A 75 -11.81 -16.02 9.74
CA TYR A 75 -12.36 -14.95 10.58
C TYR A 75 -12.07 -13.57 9.95
N ALA A 76 -12.80 -12.53 10.37
CA ALA A 76 -12.66 -11.18 9.80
C ALA A 76 -11.46 -10.36 10.32
N TYR A 77 -10.85 -10.77 11.44
CA TYR A 77 -9.73 -10.10 12.12
C TYR A 77 -9.91 -8.57 12.27
N PRO A 78 -11.07 -8.09 12.77
CA PRO A 78 -11.40 -6.66 12.74
C PRO A 78 -10.48 -5.80 13.60
N ILE A 79 -9.89 -6.37 14.65
CA ILE A 79 -8.94 -5.69 15.52
C ILE A 79 -7.55 -5.69 14.87
N GLN A 80 -7.06 -6.85 14.40
CA GLN A 80 -5.75 -6.95 13.76
C GLN A 80 -5.63 -6.04 12.54
N ASN A 81 -6.70 -5.92 11.75
CA ASN A 81 -6.77 -5.03 10.59
C ASN A 81 -6.68 -3.52 10.91
N GLN A 82 -6.63 -3.15 12.20
CA GLN A 82 -6.39 -1.79 12.66
C GLN A 82 -5.03 -1.63 13.34
N LEU A 83 -4.39 -2.73 13.76
CA LEU A 83 -3.16 -2.66 14.54
C LEU A 83 -1.95 -2.36 13.65
N LYS A 84 -1.17 -1.40 14.10
CA LYS A 84 0.02 -0.87 13.43
C LYS A 84 1.16 -0.86 14.45
N GLU A 85 2.28 -1.47 14.10
CA GLU A 85 3.42 -1.59 15.01
C GLU A 85 3.93 -0.20 15.41
N GLY A 86 4.16 -0.02 16.71
CA GLY A 86 4.60 1.23 17.31
C GLY A 86 3.50 2.28 17.51
N TYR A 87 2.23 1.95 17.23
CA TYR A 87 1.11 2.88 17.48
C TYR A 87 0.51 2.65 18.88
N PRO A 88 0.06 3.73 19.54
CA PRO A 88 -0.65 3.66 20.80
C PRO A 88 -2.14 3.32 20.60
N TYR A 89 -2.69 2.52 21.50
CA TYR A 89 -4.08 2.10 21.53
C TYR A 89 -4.63 2.16 22.95
N LEU A 90 -5.94 2.35 23.05
CA LEU A 90 -6.72 2.00 24.22
C LEU A 90 -7.31 0.60 23.96
N ILE A 91 -6.92 -0.40 24.74
CA ILE A 91 -7.36 -1.79 24.55
C ILE A 91 -8.21 -2.26 25.71
N HIS A 92 -9.20 -3.12 25.42
CA HIS A 92 -9.94 -3.85 26.45
C HIS A 92 -9.57 -5.32 26.41
N VAL A 93 -9.19 -5.86 27.56
CA VAL A 93 -8.75 -7.25 27.70
C VAL A 93 -9.73 -8.01 28.60
N ARG A 94 -10.29 -9.11 28.08
CA ARG A 94 -11.15 -10.03 28.83
C ARG A 94 -10.54 -11.42 28.79
N ASN A 95 -10.24 -12.00 29.95
CA ASN A 95 -9.65 -13.35 30.07
C ASN A 95 -8.39 -13.55 29.19
N GLY A 96 -7.50 -12.55 29.11
CA GLY A 96 -6.28 -12.59 28.28
C GLY A 96 -6.50 -12.42 26.78
N LEU A 97 -7.72 -12.05 26.36
CA LEU A 97 -8.10 -11.76 24.97
C LEU A 97 -8.38 -10.27 24.80
N VAL A 98 -7.70 -9.62 23.86
CA VAL A 98 -8.05 -8.27 23.41
C VAL A 98 -9.37 -8.35 22.64
N VAL A 99 -10.40 -7.70 23.15
CA VAL A 99 -11.76 -7.69 22.57
C VAL A 99 -12.10 -6.37 21.88
N SER A 100 -11.32 -5.32 22.11
CA SER A 100 -11.35 -4.09 21.33
C SER A 100 -10.01 -3.35 21.43
N ALA A 101 -9.72 -2.56 20.40
CA ALA A 101 -8.60 -1.64 20.36
C ALA A 101 -9.05 -0.36 19.65
N GLU A 102 -8.82 0.78 20.28
CA GLU A 102 -9.07 2.11 19.70
C GLU A 102 -7.72 2.80 19.52
N GLU A 103 -7.39 3.18 18.28
CA GLU A 103 -6.15 3.91 18.01
C GLU A 103 -6.16 5.26 18.70
N ARG A 104 -5.07 5.55 19.42
CA ARG A 104 -4.87 6.85 20.06
C ARG A 104 -4.24 7.81 19.06
N PRO A 105 -4.60 9.11 19.08
CA PRO A 105 -4.01 10.09 18.18
C PRO A 105 -2.48 10.08 18.22
N VAL A 106 -1.88 9.94 17.04
CA VAL A 106 -0.45 10.17 16.82
C VAL A 106 -0.28 11.47 16.04
N LYS A 107 0.90 12.11 16.14
CA LYS A 107 1.19 13.30 15.36
C LYS A 107 1.13 12.96 13.86
N GLU A 108 0.20 13.57 13.15
CA GLU A 108 0.05 13.37 11.71
C GLU A 108 1.14 14.11 10.92
N ALA A 109 1.63 13.46 9.87
CA ALA A 109 2.50 14.12 8.90
C ALA A 109 1.65 14.93 7.90
N PRO A 110 2.12 16.11 7.43
CA PRO A 110 1.44 16.84 6.37
C PRO A 110 1.24 15.95 5.14
N LEU A 111 0.00 15.85 4.66
CA LEU A 111 -0.33 15.05 3.48
C LEU A 111 0.05 15.78 2.19
N PRO A 112 0.42 15.05 1.11
CA PRO A 112 0.64 15.66 -0.19
C PRO A 112 -0.66 16.32 -0.70
N PRO A 113 -0.56 17.37 -1.54
CA PRO A 113 -1.71 17.99 -2.18
C PRO A 113 -2.52 16.94 -2.95
N ARG A 114 -3.83 16.91 -2.68
CA ARG A 114 -4.76 16.02 -3.37
C ARG A 114 -5.11 16.61 -4.73
N ARG A 115 -4.80 15.89 -5.81
CA ARG A 115 -5.16 16.27 -7.19
C ARG A 115 -6.43 15.59 -7.66
N GLY A 116 -6.72 14.39 -7.15
CA GLY A 116 -7.93 13.64 -7.44
C GLY A 116 -9.15 14.13 -6.64
N VAL A 117 -10.33 14.09 -7.26
CA VAL A 117 -11.61 14.33 -6.59
C VAL A 117 -12.32 12.99 -6.39
N PRO A 118 -12.63 12.60 -5.14
CA PRO A 118 -13.35 11.37 -4.84
C PRO A 118 -14.67 11.25 -5.60
N GLY A 119 -14.94 10.06 -6.15
CA GLY A 119 -16.16 9.77 -6.91
C GLY A 119 -16.25 10.44 -8.29
N ARG A 120 -15.27 11.24 -8.71
CA ARG A 120 -15.25 11.85 -10.05
C ARG A 120 -14.75 10.84 -11.07
N ARG A 121 -15.69 10.27 -11.85
CA ARG A 121 -15.43 9.19 -12.81
C ARG A 121 -15.01 9.72 -14.19
N THR A 122 -13.85 10.37 -14.24
CA THR A 122 -13.20 10.78 -15.50
C THR A 122 -11.81 10.16 -15.63
N LEU A 123 -11.33 9.95 -16.84
CA LEU A 123 -9.96 9.48 -17.11
C LEU A 123 -8.91 10.44 -16.52
N GLY A 124 -9.11 11.75 -16.69
CA GLY A 124 -8.22 12.76 -16.08
C GLY A 124 -8.19 12.66 -14.56
N ASN A 125 -9.34 12.43 -13.91
CA ASN A 125 -9.38 12.25 -12.46
C ASN A 125 -8.72 10.94 -12.00
N PHE A 126 -8.86 9.87 -12.77
CA PHE A 126 -8.16 8.61 -12.50
C PHE A 126 -6.64 8.79 -12.48
N LEU A 127 -6.07 9.49 -13.47
CA LEU A 127 -4.63 9.74 -13.53
C LEU A 127 -4.14 10.69 -12.43
N ARG A 128 -4.91 11.74 -12.09
CA ARG A 128 -4.59 12.62 -10.96
C ARG A 128 -4.62 11.88 -9.63
N THR A 129 -5.66 11.08 -9.38
CA THR A 129 -5.79 10.24 -8.19
C THR A 129 -4.62 9.27 -8.08
N ALA A 130 -4.27 8.58 -9.16
CA ALA A 130 -3.14 7.65 -9.21
C ALA A 130 -1.78 8.33 -8.90
N SER A 131 -1.67 9.64 -9.12
CA SER A 131 -0.43 10.40 -8.85
C SER A 131 -0.28 10.87 -7.40
N ASP A 132 -1.36 10.92 -6.62
CA ASP A 132 -1.35 11.52 -5.28
C ASP A 132 -0.41 10.82 -4.28
N PRO A 133 -0.29 9.48 -4.21
CA PRO A 133 0.66 8.82 -3.31
C PRO A 133 2.07 8.71 -3.90
N ALA A 134 2.28 9.13 -5.16
CA ALA A 134 3.61 9.10 -5.75
C ALA A 134 4.57 9.99 -4.95
N GLY A 135 5.78 9.49 -4.70
CA GLY A 135 6.78 10.23 -3.95
C GLY A 135 6.60 10.25 -2.42
N THR A 136 5.51 9.68 -1.90
CA THR A 136 5.19 9.68 -0.46
C THR A 136 4.74 8.32 0.09
N ALA A 137 4.68 7.28 -0.75
CA ALA A 137 4.41 5.90 -0.33
C ALA A 137 5.51 4.95 -0.77
N LEU A 138 6.17 4.30 0.20
CA LEU A 138 7.19 3.27 -0.04
C LEU A 138 6.55 1.92 -0.40
N TYR A 139 7.35 1.04 -1.01
CA TYR A 139 6.89 -0.31 -1.28
C TYR A 139 6.91 -1.15 -0.03
N VAL A 140 5.81 -1.85 0.21
CA VAL A 140 5.67 -2.93 1.18
C VAL A 140 4.93 -4.04 0.46
N TYR A 141 5.46 -5.26 0.50
CA TYR A 141 4.76 -6.40 -0.08
C TYR A 141 3.48 -6.67 0.72
N GLY A 142 2.34 -6.80 0.04
CA GLY A 142 1.03 -6.88 0.72
C GLY A 142 0.53 -5.52 1.22
N GLY A 143 1.25 -4.43 0.96
CA GLY A 143 0.80 -3.09 1.30
C GLY A 143 -0.50 -2.74 0.58
N GLY A 144 -1.53 -2.36 1.35
CA GLY A 144 -2.89 -2.11 0.86
C GLY A 144 -3.81 -3.34 0.90
N TRP A 145 -3.28 -4.55 1.10
CA TRP A 145 -4.07 -5.72 1.45
C TRP A 145 -4.41 -5.71 2.94
N ASP A 146 -5.45 -6.43 3.36
CA ASP A 146 -5.69 -6.64 4.78
C ASP A 146 -4.66 -7.61 5.38
N TRP A 147 -4.62 -7.67 6.71
CA TRP A 147 -3.59 -8.37 7.47
C TRP A 147 -3.51 -9.86 7.11
N GLN A 148 -4.67 -10.49 6.89
CA GLN A 148 -4.79 -11.90 6.53
C GLN A 148 -4.68 -12.19 5.02
N ASP A 149 -4.45 -11.17 4.19
CA ASP A 149 -4.23 -11.27 2.74
C ASP A 149 -5.43 -11.89 1.99
N GLU A 150 -6.61 -11.30 2.19
CA GLU A 150 -7.91 -11.70 1.60
C GLU A 150 -8.68 -10.53 0.96
N GLY A 151 -8.35 -9.30 1.32
CA GLY A 151 -9.07 -8.12 0.86
C GLY A 151 -8.27 -6.84 0.96
N ALA A 152 -8.96 -5.70 0.90
CA ALA A 152 -8.34 -4.38 1.00
C ALA A 152 -8.21 -3.93 2.46
N SER A 153 -7.07 -3.35 2.81
CA SER A 153 -6.84 -2.74 4.11
C SER A 153 -7.78 -1.58 4.40
N VAL A 154 -7.78 -1.11 5.65
CA VAL A 154 -8.45 0.14 6.02
C VAL A 154 -7.88 1.32 5.21
N GLN A 155 -6.55 1.37 5.03
CA GLN A 155 -5.86 2.42 4.28
C GLN A 155 -6.29 2.42 2.80
N ALA A 156 -6.40 1.26 2.17
CA ALA A 156 -6.84 1.13 0.78
C ALA A 156 -8.34 1.42 0.57
N ARG A 157 -9.12 1.47 1.66
CA ARG A 157 -10.56 1.80 1.69
C ARG A 157 -10.84 3.17 2.33
N THR A 158 -9.83 4.04 2.35
CA THR A 158 -9.93 5.40 2.89
C THR A 158 -9.77 6.43 1.77
N ILE A 159 -10.57 7.50 1.86
CA ILE A 159 -10.53 8.61 0.91
C ILE A 159 -9.31 9.51 1.18
N GLY A 160 -8.42 9.61 0.19
CA GLY A 160 -7.15 10.33 0.26
C GLY A 160 -5.95 9.43 0.53
N VAL A 161 -4.76 10.01 0.41
CA VAL A 161 -3.50 9.35 0.76
C VAL A 161 -3.48 9.08 2.25
N SER A 162 -3.13 7.85 2.66
CA SER A 162 -3.08 7.48 4.08
C SER A 162 -1.96 8.25 4.80
N PRO A 163 -2.25 8.86 5.97
CA PRO A 163 -1.21 9.40 6.86
C PRO A 163 -0.17 8.37 7.26
N ASP A 164 -0.53 7.08 7.35
CA ASP A 164 0.39 6.00 7.72
C ASP A 164 1.49 5.81 6.67
N TRP A 165 1.16 5.94 5.38
CA TRP A 165 2.13 5.83 4.28
C TRP A 165 3.12 6.99 4.30
N VAL A 166 2.60 8.21 4.50
CA VAL A 166 3.43 9.43 4.56
C VAL A 166 4.32 9.39 5.81
N ARG A 167 3.79 8.98 6.95
CA ARG A 167 4.56 8.78 8.18
C ARG A 167 5.67 7.77 7.96
N PHE A 168 5.35 6.59 7.41
CA PHE A 168 6.34 5.56 7.14
C PHE A 168 7.43 6.07 6.17
N PHE A 169 7.06 6.76 5.10
CA PHE A 169 8.02 7.39 4.20
C PHE A 169 8.96 8.38 4.92
N ASN A 170 8.44 9.18 5.84
CA ASN A 170 9.23 10.15 6.61
C ASN A 170 10.13 9.52 7.67
N GLU A 171 9.73 8.38 8.25
CA GLU A 171 10.53 7.64 9.22
C GLU A 171 11.67 6.85 8.58
N LYS A 172 11.57 6.56 7.28
CA LYS A 172 12.59 5.84 6.51
C LYS A 172 13.47 6.79 5.71
N ASP A 173 14.62 6.28 5.31
CA ASP A 173 15.58 6.96 4.46
C ASP A 173 15.96 6.09 3.25
N GLU A 174 16.99 6.51 2.53
CA GLU A 174 17.57 5.79 1.38
C GLU A 174 18.16 4.40 1.69
N TYR A 175 18.29 4.02 2.96
CA TYR A 175 18.73 2.67 3.37
C TYR A 175 17.58 1.69 3.60
N TYR A 176 16.32 2.15 3.49
CA TYR A 176 15.16 1.27 3.58
C TYR A 176 15.18 0.13 2.56
N THR A 177 14.91 -1.08 3.04
CA THR A 177 14.66 -2.28 2.23
C THR A 177 13.35 -2.92 2.69
N TYR A 178 12.53 -3.39 1.74
CA TYR A 178 11.32 -4.13 2.07
C TYR A 178 11.57 -5.59 2.45
N LYS A 179 12.73 -6.16 2.10
CA LYS A 179 13.03 -7.59 2.30
C LYS A 179 14.45 -7.79 2.82
N GLU A 180 15.38 -8.26 1.98
CA GLU A 180 16.78 -8.45 2.39
C GLU A 180 17.59 -7.19 2.11
N ARG A 181 18.50 -6.84 3.03
CA ARG A 181 19.50 -5.80 2.79
C ARG A 181 20.51 -6.29 1.75
N ASP A 182 20.87 -5.41 0.82
CA ASP A 182 21.84 -5.70 -0.25
C ASP A 182 21.47 -6.87 -1.18
N GLY A 183 20.24 -7.41 -1.08
CA GLY A 183 19.82 -8.60 -1.83
C GLY A 183 20.45 -9.92 -1.37
N ASP A 184 21.07 -9.93 -0.18
CA ASP A 184 21.74 -11.10 0.38
C ASP A 184 20.77 -11.93 1.24
N LYS A 185 20.31 -13.06 0.69
CA LYS A 185 19.40 -13.98 1.38
C LYS A 185 19.97 -14.56 2.68
N SER A 186 21.29 -14.60 2.84
CA SER A 186 21.90 -15.07 4.10
C SER A 186 21.68 -14.09 5.26
N LYS A 187 21.35 -12.82 4.94
CA LYS A 187 21.03 -11.76 5.89
C LYS A 187 19.52 -11.57 6.09
N ALA A 188 18.69 -12.48 5.59
CA ALA A 188 17.25 -12.41 5.79
C ALA A 188 16.94 -12.59 7.28
N ASP A 189 16.47 -11.54 7.94
CA ASP A 189 16.01 -11.57 9.33
C ASP A 189 14.59 -11.00 9.40
N PRO A 190 13.58 -11.82 9.73
CA PRO A 190 12.21 -11.37 9.92
C PRO A 190 12.07 -10.20 10.91
N ARG A 191 12.93 -10.11 11.93
CA ARG A 191 12.86 -9.06 12.96
C ARG A 191 13.21 -7.67 12.44
N THR A 192 13.86 -7.59 11.29
CA THR A 192 14.30 -6.32 10.69
C THR A 192 13.78 -6.14 9.26
N SER A 193 12.83 -6.99 8.83
CA SER A 193 12.33 -7.07 7.46
C SER A 193 10.87 -6.69 7.40
N TYR A 194 10.49 -5.94 6.36
CA TYR A 194 9.11 -5.57 6.06
C TYR A 194 8.42 -6.55 5.09
N TYR A 195 9.08 -7.67 4.78
CA TYR A 195 8.56 -8.70 3.90
C TYR A 195 7.68 -9.65 4.71
N PRO A 196 6.58 -10.17 4.13
CA PRO A 196 5.75 -11.13 4.84
C PRO A 196 6.50 -12.45 5.10
N TYR A 197 6.41 -12.93 6.33
CA TYR A 197 6.81 -14.28 6.69
C TYR A 197 5.60 -15.07 7.15
N GLY A 198 5.52 -16.34 6.74
CA GLY A 198 4.39 -17.20 7.10
C GLY A 198 3.11 -16.96 6.30
N GLY A 199 3.10 -16.06 5.32
CA GLY A 199 1.99 -15.90 4.36
C GLY A 199 0.87 -14.94 4.80
N TYR A 200 1.17 -13.98 5.67
CA TYR A 200 0.27 -12.88 6.06
C TYR A 200 1.04 -11.56 6.06
N ASN A 201 0.32 -10.43 6.07
CA ASN A 201 0.88 -9.11 5.83
C ASN A 201 1.01 -8.33 7.15
N GLU A 202 2.10 -8.52 7.91
CA GLU A 202 2.26 -7.80 9.20
C GLU A 202 2.32 -6.27 9.02
N TYR A 203 2.97 -5.80 7.96
CA TYR A 203 3.17 -4.37 7.69
C TYR A 203 2.20 -3.81 6.64
N PHE A 204 1.03 -4.43 6.48
CA PHE A 204 0.02 -4.10 5.47
C PHE A 204 -0.38 -2.62 5.39
N TYR A 205 -0.23 -1.89 6.49
CA TYR A 205 -0.57 -0.48 6.65
C TYR A 205 0.53 0.51 6.19
N ALA A 206 1.78 0.06 6.11
CA ALA A 206 2.95 0.95 6.05
C ALA A 206 3.25 1.50 4.64
N GLY A 207 2.78 0.84 3.60
CA GLY A 207 3.01 1.25 2.21
C GLY A 207 2.06 0.56 1.25
N LEU A 208 2.45 0.53 -0.02
CA LEU A 208 1.64 -0.04 -1.10
C LEU A 208 2.44 -0.99 -1.97
N ASP A 209 1.90 -2.17 -2.24
CA ASP A 209 2.33 -2.96 -3.39
C ASP A 209 1.63 -2.49 -4.68
N CYS A 210 1.95 -3.13 -5.82
CA CYS A 210 1.40 -2.75 -7.12
C CYS A 210 -0.14 -2.85 -7.20
N SER A 211 -0.71 -3.90 -6.62
CA SER A 211 -2.16 -4.17 -6.59
C SER A 211 -2.88 -3.34 -5.54
N GLY A 212 -2.28 -3.11 -4.38
CA GLY A 212 -2.76 -2.20 -3.35
C GLY A 212 -2.84 -0.78 -3.87
N PHE A 213 -1.81 -0.33 -4.60
CA PHE A 213 -1.78 0.97 -5.27
C PHE A 213 -2.94 1.14 -6.26
N LEU A 214 -3.12 0.18 -7.17
CA LEU A 214 -4.23 0.25 -8.13
C LEU A 214 -5.59 0.13 -7.44
N GLY A 215 -5.72 -0.73 -6.43
CA GLY A 215 -6.94 -0.88 -5.64
C GLY A 215 -7.33 0.40 -4.90
N TRP A 216 -6.38 1.07 -4.24
CA TRP A 216 -6.61 2.37 -3.61
C TRP A 216 -6.97 3.46 -4.64
N THR A 217 -6.31 3.45 -5.80
CA THR A 217 -6.60 4.39 -6.89
C THR A 217 -8.06 4.26 -7.35
N LEU A 218 -8.50 3.02 -7.60
CA LEU A 218 -9.88 2.75 -8.00
C LEU A 218 -10.87 3.12 -6.90
N TYR A 219 -10.56 2.81 -5.64
CA TYR A 219 -11.39 3.22 -4.49
C TYR A 219 -11.63 4.73 -4.50
N ASN A 220 -10.58 5.52 -4.66
CA ASN A 220 -10.65 6.98 -4.65
C ASN A 220 -11.27 7.57 -5.93
N VAL A 221 -11.44 6.79 -7.00
CA VAL A 221 -12.15 7.22 -8.22
C VAL A 221 -13.63 6.88 -8.16
N PHE A 222 -13.97 5.70 -7.63
CA PHE A 222 -15.34 5.19 -7.66
C PHE A 222 -16.16 5.53 -6.42
N GLU A 223 -15.50 5.72 -5.27
CA GLU A 223 -16.16 5.98 -3.99
C GLU A 223 -16.05 7.43 -3.53
N THR A 224 -17.07 7.85 -2.78
CA THR A 224 -17.20 9.21 -2.21
C THR A 224 -16.95 9.26 -0.70
N GLY A 225 -16.76 8.11 -0.04
CA GLY A 225 -16.56 8.00 1.41
C GLY A 225 -15.76 6.76 1.78
N SER A 226 -15.20 6.73 2.99
CA SER A 226 -14.36 5.63 3.49
C SER A 226 -15.19 4.43 3.99
N GLY A 227 -14.55 3.26 4.12
CA GLY A 227 -15.13 2.08 4.77
C GLY A 227 -15.98 1.16 3.88
N LYS A 228 -16.19 1.50 2.60
CA LYS A 228 -16.89 0.65 1.63
C LYS A 228 -16.02 -0.52 1.17
N PRO A 229 -16.56 -1.56 0.50
CA PRO A 229 -15.74 -2.63 -0.06
C PRO A 229 -14.60 -2.09 -0.95
N GLY A 230 -13.43 -2.69 -0.84
CA GLY A 230 -12.24 -2.25 -1.56
C GLY A 230 -12.07 -2.90 -2.93
N PHE A 231 -11.10 -2.39 -3.69
CA PHE A 231 -10.80 -2.86 -5.06
C PHE A 231 -9.49 -3.66 -5.14
N VAL A 232 -8.80 -3.91 -4.03
CA VAL A 232 -7.55 -4.67 -4.01
C VAL A 232 -7.80 -6.12 -4.45
N GLY A 233 -6.83 -6.72 -5.14
CA GLY A 233 -6.93 -8.06 -5.71
C GLY A 233 -5.65 -8.44 -6.45
N SER A 234 -5.55 -9.70 -6.90
CA SER A 234 -4.35 -10.23 -7.57
C SER A 234 -3.90 -9.35 -8.74
N SER A 235 -2.63 -8.95 -8.73
CA SER A 235 -2.02 -8.12 -9.79
C SER A 235 -2.04 -8.80 -11.16
N THR A 236 -1.90 -10.13 -11.21
CA THR A 236 -1.78 -10.90 -12.46
C THR A 236 -3.04 -10.85 -13.31
N GLY A 237 -4.21 -10.98 -12.69
CA GLY A 237 -5.51 -10.97 -13.36
C GLY A 237 -6.23 -9.61 -13.26
N PHE A 238 -5.61 -8.60 -12.65
CA PHE A 238 -6.29 -7.34 -12.30
C PHE A 238 -6.92 -6.65 -13.52
N ALA A 239 -6.13 -6.46 -14.59
CA ALA A 239 -6.60 -5.84 -15.83
C ALA A 239 -7.78 -6.60 -16.44
N LYS A 240 -7.74 -7.94 -16.42
CA LYS A 240 -8.82 -8.78 -16.94
C LYS A 240 -10.11 -8.63 -16.11
N ARG A 241 -9.99 -8.64 -14.78
CA ARG A 241 -11.11 -8.44 -13.86
C ARG A 241 -11.83 -7.11 -14.10
N LEU A 242 -11.11 -6.04 -14.45
CA LEU A 242 -11.74 -4.75 -14.79
C LEU A 242 -12.60 -4.82 -16.06
N ALA A 243 -12.15 -5.56 -17.08
CA ALA A 243 -12.95 -5.79 -18.28
C ALA A 243 -14.15 -6.71 -18.00
N GLU A 244 -13.98 -7.75 -17.19
CA GLU A 244 -15.07 -8.64 -16.76
C GLU A 244 -16.13 -7.90 -15.94
N ALA A 245 -15.73 -6.85 -15.21
CA ALA A 245 -16.65 -5.90 -14.55
C ALA A 245 -17.33 -4.92 -15.52
N GLY A 246 -17.06 -5.00 -16.83
CA GLY A 246 -17.67 -4.18 -17.86
C GLY A 246 -17.14 -2.75 -17.96
N LEU A 247 -15.97 -2.47 -17.39
CA LEU A 247 -15.39 -1.11 -17.35
C LEU A 247 -14.58 -0.74 -18.60
N GLY A 248 -14.33 -1.70 -19.49
CA GLY A 248 -13.49 -1.51 -20.65
C GLY A 248 -13.17 -2.82 -21.38
N ALA A 249 -12.21 -2.75 -22.28
CA ALA A 249 -11.76 -3.89 -23.08
C ALA A 249 -10.43 -4.43 -22.56
N TRP A 250 -10.27 -5.75 -22.61
CA TRP A 250 -9.02 -6.43 -22.29
C TRP A 250 -8.48 -7.18 -23.49
N THR A 251 -7.17 -7.17 -23.68
CA THR A 251 -6.48 -7.96 -24.70
C THR A 251 -5.23 -8.62 -24.15
N ARG A 252 -4.96 -9.82 -24.65
CA ARG A 252 -3.73 -10.56 -24.42
C ARG A 252 -2.68 -10.32 -25.50
N ASP A 253 -3.07 -9.79 -26.66
CA ASP A 253 -2.15 -9.42 -27.73
C ASP A 253 -1.41 -8.14 -27.35
N VAL A 254 -0.37 -8.31 -26.54
CA VAL A 254 0.48 -7.24 -26.03
C VAL A 254 1.87 -7.35 -26.64
N LYS A 255 2.42 -6.20 -27.02
CA LYS A 255 3.78 -6.10 -27.56
C LYS A 255 4.43 -4.89 -26.93
N ALA A 256 5.74 -4.91 -26.73
CA ALA A 256 6.44 -3.67 -26.42
C ALA A 256 6.26 -2.69 -27.60
N PRO A 257 5.95 -1.41 -27.37
CA PRO A 257 5.92 -0.41 -28.44
C PRO A 257 7.23 -0.41 -29.23
N SER A 258 7.11 -0.40 -30.55
CA SER A 258 8.26 -0.30 -31.46
C SER A 258 7.84 0.37 -32.77
N SER A 259 8.81 0.79 -33.58
CA SER A 259 8.55 1.37 -34.90
C SER A 259 7.85 0.39 -35.86
N GLY A 260 8.03 -0.92 -35.68
CA GLY A 260 7.57 -1.94 -36.63
C GLY A 260 6.24 -2.63 -36.31
N ASN A 261 5.57 -2.32 -35.18
CA ASN A 261 4.37 -3.05 -34.76
C ASN A 261 3.12 -2.19 -34.50
N GLY A 262 3.24 -0.85 -34.52
CA GLY A 262 2.13 0.07 -34.26
C GLY A 262 1.52 -0.02 -32.85
N PHE A 263 2.09 -0.83 -31.95
CA PHE A 263 1.55 -1.01 -30.62
C PHE A 263 1.81 0.23 -29.77
N VAL A 264 0.77 0.72 -29.11
CA VAL A 264 0.83 1.86 -28.18
C VAL A 264 0.10 1.53 -26.90
N MET A 265 0.68 2.00 -25.80
CA MET A 265 -0.02 2.19 -24.53
C MET A 265 -0.60 3.59 -24.49
N LYS A 266 -1.90 3.70 -24.23
CA LYS A 266 -2.63 4.96 -24.09
C LYS A 266 -2.58 5.47 -22.65
N PRO A 267 -2.81 6.77 -22.41
CA PRO A 267 -3.00 7.28 -21.06
C PRO A 267 -4.17 6.55 -20.37
N GLY A 268 -3.91 6.01 -19.18
CA GLY A 268 -4.86 5.25 -18.37
C GLY A 268 -4.99 3.76 -18.68
N ASP A 269 -4.33 3.25 -19.74
CA ASP A 269 -4.25 1.81 -19.95
C ASP A 269 -3.62 1.14 -18.72
N ILE A 270 -4.18 0.00 -18.30
CA ILE A 270 -3.67 -0.79 -17.18
C ILE A 270 -3.06 -2.07 -17.74
N MET A 271 -1.83 -2.36 -17.38
CA MET A 271 -1.13 -3.56 -17.83
C MET A 271 -0.88 -4.49 -16.64
N SER A 272 -1.41 -5.71 -16.73
CA SER A 272 -1.10 -6.80 -15.80
C SER A 272 -0.14 -7.79 -16.46
N ILE A 273 0.89 -8.18 -15.71
CA ILE A 273 1.79 -9.30 -16.00
C ILE A 273 1.84 -10.22 -14.78
N ARG A 274 2.47 -11.39 -14.87
CA ARG A 274 2.65 -12.30 -13.72
C ARG A 274 3.30 -11.55 -12.55
N GLY A 275 2.51 -11.34 -11.49
CA GLY A 275 2.93 -10.74 -10.24
C GLY A 275 3.07 -9.21 -10.23
N HIS A 276 2.67 -8.49 -11.30
CA HIS A 276 2.79 -7.02 -11.33
C HIS A 276 1.68 -6.35 -12.14
N VAL A 277 1.29 -5.15 -11.73
CA VAL A 277 0.32 -4.30 -12.43
C VAL A 277 0.77 -2.84 -12.42
N TRP A 278 0.52 -2.12 -13.51
CA TRP A 278 0.90 -0.71 -13.65
C TRP A 278 -0.03 0.07 -14.57
N ILE A 279 -0.03 1.39 -14.42
CA ILE A 279 -0.84 2.35 -15.20
C ILE A 279 0.06 3.06 -16.21
N SER A 280 -0.37 3.14 -17.46
CA SER A 280 0.29 3.89 -18.52
C SER A 280 -0.07 5.38 -18.45
N LEU A 281 0.93 6.25 -18.57
CA LEU A 281 0.76 7.67 -18.90
C LEU A 281 0.93 7.96 -20.39
N GLY A 282 1.21 6.93 -21.20
CA GLY A 282 1.26 6.99 -22.66
C GLY A 282 2.60 6.58 -23.26
N THR A 283 2.60 6.38 -24.58
CA THR A 283 3.79 6.02 -25.37
C THR A 283 4.42 7.26 -25.98
N CYS A 284 5.71 7.45 -25.77
CA CYS A 284 6.53 8.54 -26.33
C CYS A 284 6.83 8.33 -27.81
N ALA A 285 7.35 9.36 -28.48
CA ALA A 285 7.69 9.29 -29.90
C ALA A 285 8.76 8.23 -30.19
N ASP A 286 9.74 8.12 -29.30
CA ASP A 286 10.83 7.13 -29.34
C ASP A 286 10.42 5.71 -28.89
N LYS A 287 9.11 5.49 -28.65
CA LYS A 287 8.50 4.22 -28.22
C LYS A 287 8.82 3.80 -26.78
N SER A 288 9.45 4.65 -25.99
CA SER A 288 9.44 4.49 -24.54
C SER A 288 8.05 4.81 -23.96
N VAL A 289 7.76 4.35 -22.75
CA VAL A 289 6.44 4.53 -22.11
C VAL A 289 6.64 5.15 -20.74
N VAL A 290 5.90 6.21 -20.43
CA VAL A 290 5.83 6.76 -19.06
C VAL A 290 4.75 5.99 -18.29
N ILE A 291 5.04 5.58 -17.06
CA ILE A 291 4.11 4.79 -16.24
C ILE A 291 3.99 5.34 -14.82
N LEU A 292 2.88 4.98 -14.16
CA LEU A 292 2.68 5.06 -12.72
C LEU A 292 2.53 3.64 -12.16
N HIS A 293 3.29 3.32 -11.13
CA HIS A 293 3.17 2.02 -10.44
C HIS A 293 3.71 2.09 -9.02
N SER A 294 3.48 1.03 -8.24
CA SER A 294 4.28 0.74 -7.05
C SER A 294 5.18 -0.45 -7.32
N SER A 295 6.50 -0.28 -7.23
CA SER A 295 7.47 -1.34 -7.49
C SER A 295 8.76 -1.10 -6.71
N PRO A 296 9.43 -2.15 -6.18
CA PRO A 296 10.74 -2.01 -5.55
C PRO A 296 11.75 -1.41 -6.52
N SER A 297 12.10 -0.14 -6.34
CA SER A 297 13.20 0.50 -7.05
C SER A 297 14.39 0.73 -6.13
N ARG A 298 15.60 0.61 -6.69
CA ARG A 298 16.84 0.81 -5.94
C ARG A 298 17.00 2.28 -5.58
N SER A 299 17.26 2.56 -4.31
CA SER A 299 17.69 3.88 -3.84
C SER A 299 19.07 4.24 -4.39
N ARG A 300 19.51 5.48 -4.17
CA ARG A 300 20.90 5.91 -4.45
C ARG A 300 21.94 5.18 -3.60
N LYS A 301 21.52 4.44 -2.56
CA LYS A 301 22.35 3.51 -1.77
C LYS A 301 22.18 2.05 -2.20
N GLY A 302 21.48 1.80 -3.30
CA GLY A 302 21.30 0.46 -3.87
C GLY A 302 20.22 -0.40 -3.19
N GLN A 303 19.49 0.11 -2.20
CA GLN A 303 18.50 -0.65 -1.43
C GLN A 303 17.14 -0.68 -2.13
N PRO A 304 16.44 -1.83 -2.17
CA PRO A 304 15.20 -2.00 -2.93
C PRO A 304 13.99 -1.46 -2.14
N GLY A 305 13.94 -0.16 -1.85
CA GLY A 305 12.89 0.44 -1.01
C GLY A 305 11.82 1.23 -1.75
N GLY A 306 12.04 1.59 -3.02
CA GLY A 306 11.13 2.46 -3.76
C GLY A 306 9.77 1.80 -3.97
N GLY A 307 8.75 2.62 -4.20
CA GLY A 307 7.33 2.29 -4.15
C GLY A 307 6.54 3.05 -5.20
N VAL A 308 5.53 3.82 -4.80
CA VAL A 308 4.68 4.55 -5.75
C VAL A 308 5.48 5.66 -6.42
N GLN A 309 5.65 5.55 -7.75
CA GLN A 309 6.50 6.47 -8.51
C GLN A 309 6.05 6.60 -9.97
N ILE A 310 6.42 7.75 -10.56
CA ILE A 310 6.49 7.89 -12.02
C ILE A 310 7.79 7.21 -12.48
N ALA A 311 7.67 6.33 -13.46
CA ALA A 311 8.78 5.57 -14.01
C ALA A 311 8.71 5.52 -15.54
N ALA A 312 9.74 4.93 -16.13
CA ALA A 312 9.85 4.75 -17.57
C ALA A 312 10.00 3.26 -17.93
N ILE A 313 9.43 2.85 -19.06
CA ILE A 313 9.77 1.62 -19.75
C ILE A 313 10.50 1.98 -21.03
N GLY A 314 11.70 1.46 -21.24
CA GLY A 314 12.52 1.84 -22.39
C GLY A 314 13.82 1.05 -22.48
N ARG A 315 14.55 1.24 -23.59
CA ARG A 315 15.81 0.52 -23.87
C ARG A 315 17.06 1.22 -23.33
N SER A 316 17.00 2.53 -23.12
CA SER A 316 18.10 3.35 -22.62
C SER A 316 17.59 4.40 -21.62
N ARG A 317 18.50 4.86 -20.74
CA ARG A 317 18.29 6.02 -19.86
C ARG A 317 18.06 7.31 -20.64
N ASP A 318 18.52 7.39 -21.88
CA ASP A 318 18.36 8.56 -22.74
C ASP A 318 17.00 8.64 -23.44
N CYS A 319 16.08 7.72 -23.15
CA CYS A 319 14.75 7.74 -23.76
C CYS A 319 13.92 8.92 -23.23
N GLU A 320 12.95 9.34 -24.04
CA GLU A 320 12.04 10.44 -23.76
C GLU A 320 11.26 10.21 -22.46
N ALA A 321 10.77 9.00 -22.21
CA ALA A 321 10.07 8.68 -20.97
C ALA A 321 10.94 8.87 -19.72
N CYS A 322 12.23 8.52 -19.78
CA CYS A 322 13.17 8.78 -18.67
C CYS A 322 13.34 10.28 -18.44
N ARG A 323 13.53 11.08 -19.50
CA ARG A 323 13.65 12.55 -19.37
C ARG A 323 12.39 13.18 -18.78
N LEU A 324 11.22 12.73 -19.22
CA LEU A 324 9.94 13.19 -18.68
C LEU A 324 9.77 12.82 -17.21
N ALA A 325 9.99 11.55 -16.86
CA ALA A 325 9.92 11.10 -15.47
C ALA A 325 10.91 11.87 -14.59
N ASP A 326 12.14 12.09 -15.06
CA ASP A 326 13.17 12.82 -14.31
C ASP A 326 12.78 14.27 -14.05
N LYS A 327 12.30 14.97 -15.08
CA LYS A 327 11.79 16.35 -14.98
C LYS A 327 10.67 16.48 -13.95
N TYR A 328 9.67 15.60 -13.98
CA TYR A 328 8.50 15.71 -13.12
C TYR A 328 8.74 15.20 -11.71
N VAL A 329 9.49 14.10 -11.53
CA VAL A 329 9.82 13.58 -10.20
C VAL A 329 10.74 14.54 -9.46
N SER A 330 11.77 15.08 -10.10
CA SER A 330 12.68 16.06 -9.45
C SER A 330 11.96 17.34 -9.03
N ARG A 331 11.00 17.82 -9.84
CA ARG A 331 10.25 19.05 -9.57
C ARG A 331 9.18 18.88 -8.50
N TYR A 332 8.35 17.83 -8.59
CA TYR A 332 7.15 17.69 -7.77
C TYR A 332 7.33 16.73 -6.59
N HIS A 333 8.38 15.89 -6.62
CA HIS A 333 8.68 14.91 -5.57
C HIS A 333 10.16 14.98 -5.14
N PRO A 334 10.68 16.15 -4.73
CA PRO A 334 12.12 16.35 -4.49
C PRO A 334 12.69 15.45 -3.37
N GLU A 335 11.92 15.22 -2.30
CA GLU A 335 12.33 14.33 -1.20
C GLU A 335 12.47 12.88 -1.67
N TRP A 336 11.58 12.43 -2.54
CA TRP A 336 11.71 11.13 -3.21
C TRP A 336 12.92 11.09 -4.11
N TYR A 337 13.07 12.09 -4.98
CA TYR A 337 14.14 12.16 -5.97
C TYR A 337 15.54 12.18 -5.33
N ARG A 338 15.67 12.77 -4.14
CA ARG A 338 16.91 12.70 -3.35
C ARG A 338 17.29 11.27 -3.02
N ARG A 339 16.32 10.40 -2.70
CA ARG A 339 16.55 9.01 -2.26
C ARG A 339 16.55 8.01 -3.40
N TYR A 340 15.69 8.18 -4.39
CA TYR A 340 15.44 7.23 -5.47
C TYR A 340 15.60 7.91 -6.84
N PRO A 341 16.52 7.44 -7.70
CA PRO A 341 16.54 7.85 -9.10
C PRO A 341 15.29 7.30 -9.82
N VAL A 342 14.93 7.90 -10.95
CA VAL A 342 13.86 7.38 -11.82
C VAL A 342 14.10 5.91 -12.12
N MET A 343 13.05 5.08 -12.02
CA MET A 343 13.13 3.69 -12.43
C MET A 343 13.00 3.57 -13.95
N LEU A 344 13.94 2.83 -14.57
CA LEU A 344 13.84 2.39 -15.96
C LEU A 344 13.63 0.88 -16.00
N ALA A 345 12.43 0.47 -16.41
CA ALA A 345 12.08 -0.92 -16.62
C ALA A 345 12.37 -1.37 -18.06
N SER A 346 12.76 -2.64 -18.22
CA SER A 346 12.98 -3.21 -19.54
C SER A 346 11.64 -3.55 -20.22
N PRO A 347 11.48 -3.29 -21.53
CA PRO A 347 10.28 -3.71 -22.26
C PRO A 347 10.08 -5.22 -22.24
N ALA A 348 11.16 -6.01 -22.27
CA ALA A 348 11.10 -7.47 -22.24
C ALA A 348 10.48 -8.00 -20.94
N SER A 349 10.66 -7.30 -19.82
CA SER A 349 10.06 -7.69 -18.54
C SER A 349 8.62 -7.17 -18.41
N TYR A 350 8.35 -5.93 -18.84
CA TYR A 350 7.06 -5.26 -18.57
C TYR A 350 5.98 -5.52 -19.64
N PHE A 351 6.36 -6.06 -20.79
CA PHE A 351 5.45 -6.52 -21.85
C PHE A 351 5.49 -8.05 -22.03
N ALA A 352 5.84 -8.78 -20.97
CA ALA A 352 5.78 -10.24 -20.93
C ALA A 352 4.65 -10.70 -19.99
N PRO A 353 3.43 -11.00 -20.51
CA PRO A 353 2.28 -11.37 -19.69
C PRO A 353 2.57 -12.47 -18.66
N GLY A 354 3.28 -13.53 -19.08
CA GLY A 354 3.68 -14.61 -18.17
C GLY A 354 2.54 -15.44 -17.56
N SER A 355 1.26 -15.11 -17.79
CA SER A 355 0.09 -15.85 -17.29
C SER A 355 -1.08 -15.69 -18.26
N PRO A 356 -1.95 -16.68 -18.50
CA PRO A 356 -3.14 -16.54 -19.35
C PRO A 356 -4.09 -15.39 -18.97
N GLU A 357 -4.11 -15.01 -17.69
CA GLU A 357 -4.96 -13.94 -17.15
C GLU A 357 -4.35 -12.54 -17.29
N ALA A 358 -3.05 -12.47 -17.61
CA ALA A 358 -2.33 -11.23 -17.81
C ALA A 358 -2.56 -10.65 -19.22
N GLY A 359 -2.56 -9.31 -19.30
CA GLY A 359 -2.81 -8.56 -20.52
C GLY A 359 -3.04 -7.07 -20.23
N ARG A 360 -3.42 -6.34 -21.28
CA ARG A 360 -3.73 -4.91 -21.22
C ARG A 360 -5.22 -4.68 -21.14
N PHE A 361 -5.63 -3.83 -20.21
CA PHE A 361 -6.96 -3.24 -20.13
C PHE A 361 -6.94 -1.79 -20.63
N THR A 362 -7.98 -1.43 -21.38
CA THR A 362 -8.24 -0.07 -21.87
C THR A 362 -9.67 0.32 -21.48
N TRP A 363 -9.84 1.49 -20.86
CA TRP A 363 -11.13 2.00 -20.41
C TRP A 363 -12.13 2.18 -21.55
N ASP A 364 -13.40 1.85 -21.28
CA ASP A 364 -14.53 2.37 -22.05
C ASP A 364 -14.84 3.78 -21.54
N LEU A 365 -14.70 4.77 -22.42
CA LEU A 365 -14.84 6.20 -22.12
C LEU A 365 -16.17 6.78 -22.64
N SER A 366 -17.09 5.93 -23.09
CA SER A 366 -18.40 6.33 -23.63
C SER A 366 -19.33 6.99 -22.60
N GLY A 367 -18.98 6.94 -21.30
CA GLY A 367 -19.83 7.43 -20.22
C GLY A 367 -20.98 6.49 -19.87
N ARG A 368 -20.87 5.21 -20.20
CA ARG A 368 -21.81 4.19 -19.73
C ARG A 368 -21.98 4.22 -18.20
N PRO A 369 -23.15 3.81 -17.66
CA PRO A 369 -23.33 3.72 -16.22
C PRO A 369 -22.23 2.89 -15.55
N GLY A 370 -21.58 3.47 -14.54
CA GLY A 370 -20.48 2.83 -13.80
C GLY A 370 -19.09 2.96 -14.43
N GLY A 371 -18.96 3.44 -15.68
CA GLY A 371 -17.68 3.63 -16.37
C GLY A 371 -17.04 5.01 -16.16
N LEU A 372 -15.96 5.28 -16.89
CA LEU A 372 -15.31 6.59 -16.94
C LEU A 372 -15.79 7.39 -18.16
N THR A 373 -15.63 8.71 -18.08
CA THR A 373 -15.72 9.64 -19.23
C THR A 373 -14.37 10.31 -19.48
N ASP A 374 -14.20 10.96 -20.64
CA ASP A 374 -12.98 11.73 -20.93
C ASP A 374 -13.29 13.13 -21.46
N PRO A 375 -13.90 14.01 -20.62
CA PRO A 375 -14.25 15.38 -21.03
C PRO A 375 -13.03 16.25 -21.36
N ASP A 376 -11.86 15.90 -20.79
CA ASP A 376 -10.62 16.64 -20.96
C ASP A 376 -9.78 16.14 -22.15
N GLY A 377 -10.22 15.08 -22.85
CA GLY A 377 -9.53 14.51 -24.02
C GLY A 377 -8.19 13.85 -23.71
N VAL A 378 -7.97 13.41 -22.47
CA VAL A 378 -6.69 12.88 -21.97
C VAL A 378 -6.27 11.61 -22.70
N ALA A 379 -7.22 10.81 -23.19
CA ALA A 379 -6.92 9.56 -23.90
C ALA A 379 -6.11 9.77 -25.20
N ARG A 380 -6.08 11.00 -25.72
CA ARG A 380 -5.37 11.38 -26.96
C ARG A 380 -4.09 12.17 -26.72
N MET A 381 -3.80 12.54 -25.47
CA MET A 381 -2.62 13.33 -25.12
C MET A 381 -1.34 12.50 -25.24
N ALA A 382 -0.26 13.18 -25.66
CA ALA A 382 1.10 12.66 -25.54
C ALA A 382 1.54 12.63 -24.06
N PRO A 383 2.53 11.81 -23.68
CA PRO A 383 2.94 11.67 -22.28
C PRO A 383 3.34 12.98 -21.60
N ALA A 384 3.96 13.90 -22.33
CA ALA A 384 4.34 15.22 -21.80
C ALA A 384 3.10 16.07 -21.42
N GLU A 385 2.06 16.03 -22.25
CA GLU A 385 0.79 16.73 -22.03
C GLU A 385 0.00 16.08 -20.88
N VAL A 386 0.02 14.74 -20.76
CA VAL A 386 -0.59 14.03 -19.63
C VAL A 386 0.06 14.44 -18.32
N LEU A 387 1.39 14.47 -18.25
CA LEU A 387 2.11 14.90 -17.06
C LEU A 387 1.82 16.38 -16.73
N GLU A 388 1.76 17.25 -17.74
CA GLU A 388 1.38 18.64 -17.53
C GLU A 388 -0.05 18.74 -16.98
N PHE A 389 -1.01 18.00 -17.56
CA PHE A 389 -2.39 17.95 -17.10
C PHE A 389 -2.54 17.48 -15.64
N ILE A 390 -1.75 16.49 -15.22
CA ILE A 390 -1.76 15.96 -13.84
C ILE A 390 -1.23 17.02 -12.86
N TYR A 391 -0.13 17.69 -13.20
CA TYR A 391 0.61 18.56 -12.28
C TYR A 391 0.33 20.05 -12.41
N LYS A 392 -0.48 20.46 -13.39
CA LYS A 392 -0.92 21.84 -13.52
C LYS A 392 -1.69 22.22 -12.25
N GLU A 393 -1.12 23.15 -11.49
CA GLU A 393 -1.79 23.78 -10.36
C GLU A 393 -2.97 24.59 -10.91
N ASN A 394 -4.16 24.36 -10.35
CA ASN A 394 -5.36 25.15 -10.68
C ASN A 394 -5.37 26.43 -9.85
#